data_AF-A0A3M1NMX3-F1
#
_entry.id   AF-A0A3M1NMX3-F1
#
_cell.length_a   1.000
_cell.length_b   1.000
_cell.length_c   1.000
_cell.angle_alpha   90.00
_cell.angle_beta   90.00
_cell.angle_gamma   90.00
#
_symmetry.space_group_name_H-M   'P 1'
#
loop_
_entity.id
_entity.type
_entity.pdbx_description
1 polymer ?
#
loop_
_entity_poly.entity_id
_entity_poly.type
_entity_poly.pdbx_seq_one_letter_code
_entity_poly.pdbx_strand_id
1 'polypeptide(L)'
;NFYLRAFQGTAEALRFTGYVKVAGKGRFLCTISYEQLYDPQQMSRKLVKRISDFRGNSRVEELYSSLEFARFSYLKVVQGERKWVDTWEDPTQLPIAVRVQVQPESRTERAINRVYPVRNQTTFTLQ
;
A
#
# COMPACT_ATOMS: atom_id res chain seq x y z
N ASN A 1 -20.01 13.49 -3.16
CA ASN A 1 -19.96 12.06 -3.55
C ASN A 1 -18.64 11.44 -3.15
N PHE A 2 -18.58 10.83 -1.95
CA PHE A 2 -17.41 10.08 -1.48
C PHE A 2 -17.53 8.63 -1.91
N TYR A 3 -17.18 8.32 -3.16
CA TYR A 3 -17.03 6.93 -3.56
C TYR A 3 -15.79 6.35 -2.87
N LEU A 4 -16.02 5.33 -2.06
CA LEU A 4 -14.97 4.61 -1.36
C LEU A 4 -14.12 3.86 -2.39
N ARG A 5 -12.95 4.40 -2.75
CA ARG A 5 -12.03 3.71 -3.67
C ARG A 5 -11.40 2.54 -2.94
N ALA A 6 -11.78 1.32 -3.32
CA ALA A 6 -11.30 0.10 -2.69
C ALA A 6 -9.77 -0.05 -2.80
N PHE A 7 -9.17 0.47 -3.88
CA PHE A 7 -7.73 0.42 -4.14
C PHE A 7 -7.27 1.58 -5.01
N GLN A 8 -6.06 2.08 -4.74
CA GLN A 8 -5.32 3.03 -5.57
C GLN A 8 -3.83 2.83 -5.33
N GLY A 9 -3.02 2.94 -6.38
CA GLY A 9 -1.58 2.76 -6.24
C GLY A 9 -0.76 3.56 -7.25
N THR A 10 0.37 4.09 -6.80
CA THR A 10 1.47 4.64 -7.60
C THR A 10 2.77 3.94 -7.20
N ALA A 11 3.89 4.32 -7.83
CA ALA A 11 5.20 3.78 -7.46
C ALA A 11 5.59 4.10 -6.02
N GLU A 12 5.09 5.20 -5.46
CA GLU A 12 5.53 5.74 -4.16
C GLU A 12 4.48 5.59 -3.05
N ALA A 13 3.24 5.30 -3.43
CA ALA A 13 2.14 5.18 -2.49
C ALA A 13 1.15 4.08 -2.89
N LEU A 14 0.63 3.40 -1.89
CA LEU A 14 -0.40 2.37 -2.01
C LEU A 14 -1.51 2.70 -1.03
N ARG A 15 -2.76 2.68 -1.47
CA ARG A 15 -3.94 2.85 -0.61
C ARG A 15 -4.98 1.79 -0.94
N PHE A 16 -5.55 1.17 0.09
CA PHE A 16 -6.67 0.24 -0.08
C PHE A 16 -7.54 0.17 1.16
N THR A 17 -8.74 -0.36 1.00
CA THR A 17 -9.65 -0.61 2.12
C THR A 17 -9.50 -2.07 2.58
N GLY A 18 -9.41 -2.30 3.88
CA GLY A 18 -9.29 -3.65 4.43
C GLY A 18 -9.70 -3.75 5.89
N TYR A 19 -9.94 -4.97 6.35
CA TYR A 19 -10.28 -5.24 7.76
C TYR A 19 -9.03 -5.29 8.63
N VAL A 20 -8.98 -4.47 9.68
CA VAL A 20 -7.91 -4.44 10.68
C VAL A 20 -8.45 -4.96 12.01
N LYS A 21 -7.76 -5.95 12.59
CA LYS A 21 -8.05 -6.45 13.94
C LYS A 21 -7.54 -5.46 14.98
N VAL A 22 -8.43 -4.94 15.82
CA VAL A 22 -8.10 -4.06 16.95
C VAL A 22 -8.17 -4.89 18.23
N ALA A 23 -7.12 -4.80 19.06
CA ALA A 23 -7.04 -5.53 20.32
C ALA A 23 -8.27 -5.23 21.20
N GLY A 24 -8.96 -6.28 21.64
CA GLY A 24 -10.15 -6.19 22.49
C GLY A 24 -11.44 -5.66 21.82
N LYS A 25 -11.43 -5.26 20.53
CA LYS A 25 -12.59 -4.59 19.90
C LYS A 25 -13.12 -5.23 18.61
N GLY A 26 -12.48 -6.30 18.10
CA GLY A 26 -12.91 -7.00 16.88
C GLY A 26 -12.20 -6.50 15.60
N ARG A 27 -12.82 -6.71 14.43
CA ARG A 27 -12.28 -6.26 13.13
C ARG A 27 -13.07 -5.05 12.64
N PHE A 28 -12.37 -4.00 12.22
CA PHE A 28 -12.97 -2.80 11.66
C PHE A 28 -12.53 -2.64 10.21
N LEU A 29 -13.43 -2.18 9.35
CA LEU A 29 -13.08 -1.76 8.01
C LEU A 29 -12.32 -0.42 8.12
N CYS A 30 -11.12 -0.37 7.57
CA CYS A 30 -10.26 0.79 7.61
C CYS A 30 -9.69 1.09 6.23
N THR A 31 -9.36 2.35 5.98
CA THR A 31 -8.44 2.74 4.93
C THR A 31 -7.02 2.51 5.42
N ILE A 32 -6.23 1.78 4.64
CA ILE A 32 -4.82 1.49 4.89
C ILE A 32 -4.03 2.15 3.76
N SER A 33 -3.04 2.98 4.11
CA SER A 33 -2.07 3.47 3.12
C SER A 33 -0.64 3.21 3.54
N TYR A 34 0.21 3.02 2.53
CA TYR A 34 1.66 2.95 2.63
C TYR A 34 2.20 4.08 1.75
N GLU A 35 3.06 4.91 2.30
CA GLU A 35 3.52 6.14 1.64
C GLU A 35 5.01 6.33 1.89
N GLN A 36 5.77 6.59 0.82
CA GLN A 36 7.14 7.06 0.95
C GLN A 36 7.11 8.57 1.24
N LEU A 37 7.75 8.98 2.33
CA LEU A 37 7.87 10.39 2.72
C LEU A 37 9.34 10.80 2.79
N TYR A 38 9.63 12.03 2.39
CA TYR A 38 10.94 12.64 2.64
C TYR A 38 10.98 13.20 4.06
N ASP A 39 12.01 12.84 4.81
CA ASP A 39 12.32 13.37 6.13
C ASP A 39 13.39 14.46 6.00
N PRO A 40 13.03 15.74 6.15
CA PRO A 40 13.99 16.83 5.99
C PRO A 40 15.02 16.89 7.13
N GLN A 41 14.72 16.33 8.30
CA GLN A 41 15.65 16.37 9.44
C GLN A 41 16.78 15.35 9.26
N GLN A 42 16.46 14.19 8.71
CA GLN A 42 17.44 13.14 8.42
C GLN A 42 17.97 13.19 6.98
N MET A 43 17.42 14.08 6.16
CA MET A 43 17.69 14.17 4.72
C MET A 43 17.52 12.84 3.98
N SER A 44 16.59 12.02 4.43
CA SER A 44 16.40 10.64 3.96
C SER A 44 14.93 10.36 3.66
N ARG A 45 14.63 9.20 3.05
CA ARG A 45 13.24 8.77 2.86
C ARG A 45 12.85 7.76 3.93
N LYS A 46 11.56 7.74 4.25
CA LYS A 46 10.95 6.72 5.13
C LYS A 46 9.70 6.14 4.50
N LEU A 47 9.41 4.89 4.84
CA LEU A 47 8.17 4.24 4.48
C LEU A 47 7.25 4.22 5.70
N VAL A 48 6.11 4.90 5.60
CA VAL A 48 5.11 4.95 6.66
C VAL A 48 3.86 4.16 6.26
N LYS A 49 3.17 3.64 7.27
CA LYS A 49 1.87 3.01 7.15
C LYS A 49 0.85 3.81 7.95
N ARG A 50 -0.23 4.23 7.30
CA ARG A 50 -1.36 4.90 7.93
C ARG A 50 -2.57 3.98 7.93
N ILE A 51 -3.28 3.94 9.05
CA ILE A 51 -4.55 3.23 9.19
C ILE A 51 -5.58 4.21 9.73
N SER A 52 -6.65 4.43 8.99
CA SER A 52 -7.75 5.31 9.38
C SER A 52 -9.06 4.55 9.35
N ASP A 53 -9.83 4.59 10.45
CA ASP A 53 -11.19 4.07 10.49
C ASP A 53 -12.23 5.12 10.08
N PHE A 54 -13.46 4.69 9.78
CA PHE A 54 -14.54 5.59 9.35
C PHE A 54 -15.17 6.41 10.49
N ARG A 55 -14.64 6.29 11.71
CA ARG A 55 -15.05 7.08 12.88
C ARG A 55 -14.10 8.25 13.15
N GLY A 56 -13.10 8.44 12.29
CA GLY A 56 -12.11 9.52 12.42
C GLY A 56 -10.87 9.13 13.23
N ASN A 57 -10.74 7.89 13.70
CA ASN A 57 -9.51 7.45 14.35
C ASN A 57 -8.45 7.15 13.31
N SER A 58 -7.24 7.67 13.49
CA SER A 58 -6.10 7.39 12.62
C SER A 58 -4.85 7.08 13.45
N ARG A 59 -4.01 6.18 12.93
CA ARG A 59 -2.66 5.95 13.44
C ARG A 59 -1.66 5.85 12.30
N VAL A 60 -0.44 6.30 12.58
CA VAL A 60 0.70 6.24 11.67
C VAL A 60 1.80 5.40 12.33
N GLU A 61 2.40 4.52 11.55
CA GLU A 61 3.48 3.64 11.96
C GLU A 61 4.63 3.82 10.95
N GLU A 62 5.82 4.13 11.43
CA GLU A 62 7.02 4.09 10.60
C GLU A 62 7.47 2.64 10.47
N LEU A 63 7.61 2.16 9.24
CA LEU A 63 8.02 0.78 8.98
C LEU A 63 9.52 0.68 8.71
N TYR A 64 10.05 1.69 8.03
CA TYR A 64 11.46 1.79 7.67
C TYR A 64 11.86 3.26 7.62
N SER A 65 13.09 3.55 8.04
CA SER A 65 13.76 4.84 7.95
C SER A 65 14.98 4.76 7.03
N SER A 66 15.61 5.89 6.70
CA SER A 66 16.90 5.94 5.99
C SER A 66 16.93 5.14 4.68
N LEU A 67 15.94 5.39 3.82
CA LEU A 67 15.76 4.68 2.55
C LEU A 67 16.26 5.49 1.35
N GLU A 68 16.93 4.81 0.43
CA GLU A 68 17.14 5.32 -0.92
C GLU A 68 15.80 5.35 -1.65
N PHE A 69 15.04 4.25 -1.58
CA PHE A 69 13.65 4.22 -2.05
C PHE A 69 12.81 3.10 -1.41
N ALA A 70 11.50 3.31 -1.40
CA ALA A 70 10.45 2.30 -1.31
C ALA A 70 9.58 2.42 -2.57
N ARG A 71 9.38 1.32 -3.29
CA ARG A 71 8.60 1.26 -4.53
C ARG A 71 7.53 0.18 -4.48
N PHE A 72 6.38 0.51 -5.07
CA PHE A 72 5.26 -0.39 -5.27
C PHE A 72 5.03 -0.64 -6.76
N SER A 73 4.79 -1.89 -7.14
CA SER A 73 4.33 -2.24 -8.48
C SER A 73 3.17 -3.23 -8.39
N TYR A 74 2.33 -3.25 -9.42
CA TYR A 74 1.03 -3.90 -9.42
C TYR A 74 0.94 -4.88 -10.58
N LEU A 75 0.52 -6.12 -10.32
CA LEU A 75 0.39 -7.16 -11.34
C LEU A 75 -1.01 -7.13 -11.97
N LYS A 76 -1.10 -6.93 -13.29
CA LYS A 76 -2.31 -7.07 -14.10
C LYS A 76 -2.12 -8.03 -15.27
N VAL A 77 -3.25 -8.45 -15.86
CA VAL A 77 -3.28 -9.09 -17.17
C VAL A 77 -3.58 -8.04 -18.24
N VAL A 78 -2.78 -8.00 -19.30
CA VAL A 78 -2.98 -7.16 -20.48
C VAL A 78 -2.92 -8.06 -21.69
N GLN A 79 -4.04 -8.18 -22.43
CA GLN A 79 -4.13 -9.04 -23.63
C GLN A 79 -3.70 -10.50 -23.34
N GLY A 80 -4.06 -11.03 -22.17
CA GLY A 80 -3.70 -12.40 -21.75
C GLY A 80 -2.32 -12.53 -21.10
N GLU A 81 -1.47 -11.50 -21.15
CA GLU A 81 -0.13 -11.53 -20.57
C GLU A 81 -0.07 -10.87 -19.19
N ARG A 82 0.71 -11.46 -18.26
CA ARG A 82 0.95 -10.87 -16.93
C ARG A 82 2.02 -9.79 -17.00
N LYS A 83 1.67 -8.57 -16.61
CA LYS A 83 2.56 -7.40 -16.62
C LYS A 83 2.54 -6.67 -15.28
N TRP A 84 3.71 -6.22 -14.85
CA TRP A 84 3.86 -5.33 -13.71
C TRP A 84 3.77 -3.89 -14.19
N VAL A 85 3.00 -3.07 -13.48
CA VAL A 85 2.83 -1.65 -13.74
C VAL A 85 3.10 -0.85 -12.47
N ASP A 86 3.56 0.39 -12.61
CA ASP A 86 3.90 1.23 -11.46
C ASP A 86 2.72 2.11 -10.99
N THR A 87 1.65 2.18 -11.78
CA THR A 87 0.42 2.89 -11.41
C THR A 87 -0.76 1.96 -11.57
N TRP A 88 -1.67 2.00 -10.60
CA TRP A 88 -2.97 1.33 -10.63
C TRP A 88 -4.09 2.35 -10.61
N GLU A 89 -4.70 2.53 -11.78
CA GLU A 89 -5.73 3.55 -12.01
C GLU A 89 -7.14 2.99 -12.00
N ASP A 90 -7.31 1.66 -12.16
CA ASP A 90 -8.63 1.02 -12.21
C ASP A 90 -9.22 0.94 -10.79
N PRO A 91 -10.27 1.73 -10.48
CA PRO A 91 -10.87 1.72 -9.15
C PRO A 91 -11.84 0.55 -8.95
N THR A 92 -12.16 -0.19 -10.03
CA THR A 92 -13.15 -1.27 -10.04
C THR A 92 -12.50 -2.64 -9.85
N GLN A 93 -11.20 -2.77 -10.10
CA GLN A 93 -10.47 -4.03 -9.98
C GLN A 93 -9.30 -3.91 -9.00
N LEU A 94 -9.01 -5.02 -8.32
CA LEU A 94 -7.80 -5.16 -7.51
C LEU A 94 -6.66 -5.74 -8.37
N PRO A 95 -5.40 -5.36 -8.11
CA PRO A 95 -4.28 -6.05 -8.73
C PRO A 95 -4.21 -7.52 -8.28
N ILE A 96 -3.63 -8.38 -9.11
CA ILE A 96 -3.44 -9.80 -8.78
C ILE A 96 -2.45 -9.94 -7.61
N ALA A 97 -1.40 -9.12 -7.64
CA ALA A 97 -0.39 -9.05 -6.61
C ALA A 97 0.20 -7.65 -6.53
N VAL A 98 0.71 -7.30 -5.36
CA VAL A 98 1.50 -6.09 -5.14
C VAL A 98 2.93 -6.51 -4.86
N ARG A 99 3.89 -5.90 -5.55
CA ARG A 99 5.30 -6.02 -5.25
C ARG A 99 5.73 -4.81 -4.43
N VAL A 100 6.47 -5.06 -3.35
CA VAL A 100 7.07 -4.03 -2.51
C VAL A 100 8.57 -4.20 -2.56
N GLN A 101 9.26 -3.14 -2.99
CA GLN A 101 10.71 -3.06 -3.04
C GLN A 101 11.17 -1.97 -2.06
N VAL A 102 12.09 -2.30 -1.17
CA VAL A 102 12.67 -1.33 -0.23
C VAL A 102 14.19 -1.43 -0.33
N GLN A 103 14.83 -0.29 -0.60
CA GLN A 103 16.27 -0.14 -0.68
C GLN A 103 16.73 0.82 0.41
N PRO A 104 17.39 0.32 1.47
CA PRO A 104 18.05 1.16 2.46
C PRO A 104 19.20 1.96 1.84
N GLU A 105 19.52 3.12 2.43
CA GLU A 105 20.73 3.88 2.09
C GLU A 105 22.00 3.16 2.56
N SER A 106 21.91 2.48 3.69
CA SER A 106 23.03 1.71 4.23
C SER A 106 23.30 0.46 3.39
N ARG A 107 24.56 0.30 2.97
CA ARG A 107 25.02 -0.91 2.25
C ARG A 107 25.06 -2.17 3.14
N THR A 108 25.00 -2.00 4.47
CA THR A 108 24.98 -3.13 5.40
C THR A 108 23.57 -3.65 5.64
N GLU A 109 22.55 -2.85 5.33
CA GLU A 109 21.17 -3.27 5.43
C GLU A 109 20.71 -3.98 4.14
N ARG A 110 19.85 -4.98 4.30
CA ARG A 110 19.44 -5.84 3.19
C ARG A 110 18.26 -5.22 2.44
N ALA A 111 18.41 -5.07 1.13
CA ALA A 111 17.31 -4.74 0.24
C ALA A 111 16.17 -5.77 0.32
N ILE A 112 14.93 -5.29 0.33
CA ILE A 112 13.72 -6.11 0.41
C ILE A 112 13.05 -6.09 -0.95
N ASN A 113 12.69 -7.28 -1.45
CA ASN A 113 11.81 -7.46 -2.60
C ASN A 113 10.80 -8.55 -2.26
N ARG A 114 9.55 -8.16 -2.04
CA ARG A 114 8.47 -9.06 -1.61
C ARG A 114 7.26 -8.91 -2.51
N VAL A 115 6.65 -10.04 -2.85
CA VAL A 115 5.40 -10.10 -3.62
C VAL A 115 4.29 -10.58 -2.71
N TYR A 116 3.22 -9.79 -2.63
CA TYR A 116 2.03 -10.06 -1.84
C TYR A 116 0.86 -10.34 -2.77
N PRO A 117 0.39 -11.59 -2.87
CA PRO A 117 -0.81 -11.90 -3.65
C PRO A 117 -2.03 -11.27 -2.98
N VAL A 118 -2.90 -10.64 -3.77
CA VAL A 118 -4.16 -10.10 -3.27
C VAL A 118 -5.19 -11.22 -3.23
N ARG A 119 -5.54 -11.67 -2.01
CA ARG A 119 -6.50 -12.75 -1.79
C ARG A 119 -7.93 -12.22 -1.73
N ASN A 120 -8.90 -13.07 -2.07
CA ASN A 120 -10.33 -12.80 -1.96
C ASN A 120 -10.76 -11.51 -2.69
N GLN A 121 -10.39 -11.39 -3.97
CA GLN A 121 -10.86 -10.30 -4.83
C GLN A 121 -12.39 -10.39 -4.95
N THR A 122 -13.09 -9.72 -4.05
CA THR A 122 -14.55 -9.59 -4.07
C THR A 122 -14.81 -8.15 -4.46
N THR A 123 -15.25 -7.94 -5.69
CA THR A 123 -15.62 -6.62 -6.19
C THR A 123 -16.87 -6.19 -5.44
N PHE A 124 -16.73 -5.24 -4.50
CA PHE A 124 -17.90 -4.62 -3.88
C PHE A 124 -18.44 -3.58 -4.85
N THR A 125 -19.49 -3.94 -5.59
CA THR A 125 -20.30 -2.96 -6.30
C THR A 125 -21.19 -2.29 -5.26
N LEU A 126 -20.86 -1.06 -4.87
CA LEU A 126 -21.81 -0.23 -4.13
C LEU A 126 -22.92 0.15 -5.13
N GLN A 127 -24.08 -0.49 -5.00
CA GLN A 127 -25.32 -0.09 -5.67
C GLN A 127 -25.92 1.13 -4.98
#